data_AF-A0AAV0TX64-F1
#
_entry.id   AF-A0AAV0TX64-F1
#
_cell.length_a   1.000
_cell.length_b   1.000
_cell.length_c   1.000
_cell.angle_alpha   90.00
_cell.angle_beta   90.00
_cell.angle_gamma   90.00
#
_symmetry.space_group_name_H-M   'P 1'
#
loop_
_entity.id
_entity.type
_entity.pdbx_description
1 polymer ?
#
loop_
_entity_poly.entity_id
_entity_poly.type
_entity_poly.pdbx_seq_one_letter_code
_entity_poly.pdbx_strand_id
1 'polypeptide(L)'
;MSNKVELNKYGRPVGWHGQSWAYYKGMMKLTFEEKDVLDYATGNKILVGNASANEVKAFREAQVTIKQLILASLSMELGQRVMTKATGTEMWKYLEGFYEGKTNAATRTNQEIILYNKLNAMKCKPT
;
A
#
# COMPACT_ATOMS: atom_id res chain seq x y z
N MET A 1 -17.30 10.56 -6.54
CA MET A 1 -15.91 10.81 -6.08
C MET A 1 -14.99 10.65 -7.27
N SER A 2 -13.99 11.52 -7.43
CA SER A 2 -12.98 11.37 -8.48
C SER A 2 -12.21 10.08 -8.25
N ASN A 3 -12.11 9.21 -9.26
CA ASN A 3 -11.29 7.98 -9.20
C ASN A 3 -9.78 8.27 -9.29
N LYS A 4 -9.40 9.56 -9.31
CA LYS A 4 -8.01 9.99 -9.43
C LYS A 4 -7.35 10.07 -8.06
N VAL A 5 -6.07 9.72 -7.99
CA VAL A 5 -5.23 10.01 -6.83
C VAL A 5 -4.79 11.47 -6.92
N GLU A 6 -5.06 12.24 -5.87
CA GLU A 6 -4.64 13.64 -5.77
C GLU A 6 -3.19 13.72 -5.32
N LEU A 7 -2.42 14.63 -5.93
CA LEU A 7 -1.01 14.84 -5.65
C LEU A 7 -0.78 16.29 -5.21
N ASN A 8 0.13 16.49 -4.26
CA ASN A 8 0.59 17.82 -3.88
C ASN A 8 1.64 18.38 -4.85
N LYS A 9 2.14 19.60 -4.61
CA LYS A 9 3.17 20.27 -5.43
C LYS A 9 4.50 19.51 -5.55
N TYR A 10 4.74 18.51 -4.71
CA TYR A 10 5.92 17.64 -4.74
C TYR A 10 5.63 16.29 -5.41
N GLY A 11 4.46 16.13 -6.04
CA GLY A 11 4.05 14.86 -6.65
C GLY A 11 3.67 13.78 -5.64
N ARG A 12 3.47 14.09 -4.36
CA ARG A 12 3.14 13.07 -3.34
C ARG A 12 1.64 12.93 -3.16
N PRO A 13 1.12 11.71 -2.94
CA PRO A 13 -0.31 11.52 -2.70
C PRO A 13 -0.77 12.32 -1.48
N VAL A 14 -2.00 12.82 -1.54
CA VAL A 14 -2.67 13.51 -0.43
C VAL A 14 -4.14 13.08 -0.38
N GLY A 15 -4.67 12.90 0.83
CA GLY A 15 -6.08 12.57 1.01
C GLY A 15 -6.51 11.31 0.24
N TRP A 16 -5.66 10.29 0.14
CA TRP A 16 -5.99 9.07 -0.61
C TRP A 16 -7.08 8.26 0.10
N HIS A 17 -8.11 7.82 -0.64
CA HIS A 17 -9.30 7.13 -0.11
C HIS A 17 -9.39 5.65 -0.53
N GLY A 18 -8.30 5.06 -1.04
CA GLY A 18 -8.27 3.66 -1.46
C GLY A 18 -8.41 3.41 -2.96
N GLN A 19 -8.55 4.47 -3.77
CA GLN A 19 -8.67 4.37 -5.22
C GLN A 19 -7.34 3.98 -5.89
N SER A 20 -7.35 3.11 -6.90
CA SER A 20 -6.17 2.79 -7.71
C SER A 20 -4.92 2.41 -6.89
N TRP A 21 -5.03 1.35 -6.08
CA TRP A 21 -3.94 0.88 -5.20
C TRP A 21 -2.58 0.79 -5.88
N ALA A 22 -2.49 0.19 -7.08
CA ALA A 22 -1.22 0.05 -7.80
C ALA A 22 -0.53 1.40 -8.05
N TYR A 23 -1.31 2.44 -8.39
CA TYR A 23 -0.79 3.79 -8.62
C TYR A 23 -0.34 4.44 -7.30
N TYR A 24 -1.19 4.40 -6.26
CA TYR A 24 -0.82 4.91 -4.94
C TYR A 24 0.44 4.22 -4.39
N LYS A 25 0.52 2.89 -4.51
CA LYS A 25 1.67 2.10 -4.08
C LYS A 25 2.95 2.55 -4.78
N GLY A 26 2.90 2.77 -6.09
CA GLY A 26 4.03 3.31 -6.86
C GLY A 26 4.49 4.68 -6.35
N MET A 27 3.56 5.62 -6.18
CA MET A 27 3.88 6.98 -5.72
C MET A 27 4.46 7.01 -4.29
N MET A 28 3.93 6.17 -3.40
CA MET A 28 4.46 6.05 -2.04
C MET A 28 5.86 5.44 -2.01
N LYS A 29 6.14 4.42 -2.84
CA LYS A 29 7.48 3.84 -2.95
C LYS A 29 8.50 4.89 -3.41
N LEU A 30 8.19 5.68 -4.44
CA LEU A 30 9.03 6.81 -4.86
C LEU A 30 9.24 7.81 -3.72
N THR A 31 8.19 8.13 -2.97
CA THR A 31 8.28 9.04 -1.81
C THR A 31 9.20 8.48 -0.71
N PHE A 32 9.22 7.16 -0.50
CA PHE A 32 10.12 6.52 0.44
C PHE A 32 11.57 6.48 -0.07
N GLU A 33 11.78 6.26 -1.37
CA GLU A 33 13.10 6.32 -2.01
C GLU A 33 13.70 7.72 -1.91
N GLU A 34 12.92 8.78 -2.20
CA GLU A 34 13.34 10.18 -2.03
C GLU A 34 13.78 10.52 -0.60
N LYS A 35 13.29 9.77 0.38
CA LYS A 35 13.57 9.97 1.79
C LYS A 35 14.55 8.94 2.36
N ASP A 36 15.11 8.07 1.52
CA ASP A 36 16.02 7.00 1.91
C ASP A 36 15.45 6.08 3.03
N VAL A 37 14.13 5.83 2.96
CA VAL A 37 13.43 4.99 3.95
C VAL A 37 12.72 3.78 3.34
N LEU A 38 12.87 3.54 2.03
CA LEU A 38 12.17 2.45 1.35
C LEU A 38 12.45 1.09 1.98
N ASP A 39 13.73 0.75 2.21
CA ASP A 39 14.10 -0.56 2.75
C ASP A 39 13.59 -0.79 4.18
N TYR A 40 13.44 0.27 4.97
CA TYR A 40 12.81 0.17 6.28
C TYR A 40 11.29 -0.03 6.12
N ALA A 41 10.64 0.68 5.19
CA ALA A 41 9.19 0.59 4.96
C ALA A 41 8.76 -0.81 4.46
N THR A 42 9.53 -1.40 3.55
CA THR A 42 9.30 -2.77 3.05
C THR A 42 9.73 -3.84 4.07
N GLY A 43 10.54 -3.47 5.05
CA GLY A 43 11.09 -4.38 6.06
C GLY A 43 12.30 -5.18 5.56
N ASN A 44 12.95 -4.75 4.48
CA ASN A 44 14.25 -5.27 4.04
C ASN A 44 15.34 -4.93 5.06
N LYS A 45 15.25 -3.75 5.68
CA LYS A 45 16.15 -3.31 6.75
C LYS A 45 15.45 -3.41 8.10
N ILE A 46 15.95 -4.31 8.94
CA ILE A 46 15.46 -4.55 10.29
C ILE A 46 16.52 -4.21 11.33
N LEU A 47 16.08 -3.92 12.55
CA LEU A 47 17.00 -3.73 13.66
C LEU A 47 17.46 -5.10 14.16
N VAL A 48 18.76 -5.36 14.11
CA VAL A 48 19.39 -6.60 14.60
C VAL A 48 19.78 -6.47 16.08
N GLY A 49 19.87 -7.60 16.79
CA GLY A 49 20.07 -7.61 18.26
C GLY A 49 21.40 -7.03 18.74
N ASN A 50 22.42 -6.95 17.88
CA ASN A 50 23.73 -6.35 18.15
C ASN A 50 23.92 -4.98 17.49
N ALA A 51 22.83 -4.31 17.11
CA ALA A 51 22.90 -2.99 16.47
C ALA A 51 23.53 -1.95 17.41
N SER A 52 24.39 -1.11 16.85
CA SER A 52 24.96 0.05 17.53
C SER A 52 23.88 1.08 17.89
N ALA A 53 24.18 1.96 18.85
CA ALA A 53 23.28 3.04 19.24
C ALA A 53 22.90 3.96 18.05
N ASN A 54 23.84 4.17 17.11
CA ASN A 54 23.60 4.94 15.89
C ASN A 54 22.61 4.25 14.96
N GLU A 55 22.73 2.93 14.79
CA GLU A 55 21.78 2.15 13.97
C GLU A 55 20.38 2.11 14.60
N VAL A 56 20.29 1.98 15.92
CA VAL A 56 19.01 2.06 16.65
C VAL A 56 18.35 3.42 16.43
N LYS A 57 19.13 4.51 16.52
CA LYS A 57 18.64 5.87 16.30
C LYS A 57 18.15 6.05 14.87
N ALA A 58 18.96 5.70 13.88
CA ALA A 58 18.62 5.80 12.46
C ALA A 58 17.36 4.98 12.12
N PHE A 59 17.22 3.77 12.67
CA PHE A 59 16.02 2.96 12.50
C PHE A 59 14.78 3.66 13.07
N ARG A 60 14.85 4.21 14.29
CA ARG A 60 13.73 4.94 14.90
C ARG A 60 13.33 6.17 14.10
N GLU A 61 14.30 6.95 13.63
CA GLU A 61 14.06 8.11 12.77
C GLU A 61 13.37 7.71 11.46
N ALA A 62 13.86 6.65 10.79
CA ALA A 62 13.22 6.11 9.60
C ALA A 62 11.76 5.70 9.87
N GLN A 63 11.49 5.01 10.99
CA GLN A 63 10.11 4.65 11.36
C GLN A 63 9.20 5.86 11.55
N VAL A 64 9.69 6.94 12.18
CA VAL A 64 8.93 8.19 12.33
C VAL A 64 8.65 8.82 10.96
N THR A 65 9.66 8.92 10.10
CA THR A 65 9.52 9.45 8.74
C THR A 65 8.49 8.66 7.93
N ILE A 66 8.54 7.33 7.95
CA ILE A 66 7.56 6.49 7.24
C ILE A 66 6.15 6.74 7.74
N LYS A 67 5.93 6.79 9.07
CA LYS A 67 4.61 7.10 9.65
C LYS A 67 4.09 8.44 9.17
N GLN A 68 4.91 9.48 9.19
CA GLN A 68 4.54 10.82 8.76
C GLN A 68 4.14 10.84 7.28
N LEU A 69 4.95 10.21 6.41
CA LEU A 69 4.68 10.13 4.98
C LEU A 69 3.37 9.39 4.69
N ILE A 70 3.14 8.25 5.35
CA ILE A 70 1.89 7.50 5.21
C ILE A 70 0.71 8.36 5.66
N LEU A 71 0.73 8.88 6.89
CA LEU A 71 -0.41 9.64 7.43
C LEU A 71 -0.72 10.91 6.63
N ALA A 72 0.29 11.62 6.14
CA ALA A 72 0.10 12.79 5.27
C ALA A 72 -0.51 12.45 3.91
N SER A 73 -0.34 11.20 3.46
CA SER A 73 -0.83 10.74 2.15
C SER A 73 -2.27 10.23 2.16
N LEU A 74 -2.77 9.82 3.33
CA LEU A 74 -4.06 9.15 3.49
C LEU A 74 -5.19 10.15 3.76
N SER A 75 -6.42 9.73 3.50
CA SER A 75 -7.61 10.34 4.11
C SER A 75 -7.58 10.17 5.63
N MET A 76 -8.32 11.02 6.35
CA MET A 76 -8.39 10.97 7.81
C MET A 76 -8.87 9.59 8.32
N GLU A 77 -9.86 9.00 7.64
CA GLU A 77 -10.45 7.71 8.00
C GLU A 77 -9.44 6.56 7.86
N LEU A 78 -8.68 6.54 6.76
CA LEU A 78 -7.63 5.53 6.57
C LEU A 78 -6.46 5.79 7.51
N GLY A 79 -6.09 7.05 7.73
CA GLY A 79 -5.10 7.48 8.71
C GLY A 79 -5.39 6.94 10.11
N GLN A 80 -6.63 7.08 10.59
CA GLN A 80 -7.07 6.56 11.88
C GLN A 80 -6.95 5.03 12.00
N ARG A 81 -7.18 4.29 10.92
CA ARG A 81 -7.04 2.83 10.92
C ARG A 81 -5.57 2.41 11.04
N VAL A 82 -4.70 3.04 10.24
CA VAL A 82 -3.28 2.64 10.19
C VAL A 82 -2.47 3.19 11.35
N MET A 83 -2.84 4.34 11.94
CA MET A 83 -2.07 4.96 13.03
C MET A 83 -1.99 4.10 14.30
N THR A 84 -2.83 3.08 14.43
CA THR A 84 -2.82 2.11 15.53
C THR A 84 -1.59 1.18 15.51
N LYS A 85 -0.83 1.13 14.41
CA LYS A 85 0.35 0.26 14.27
C LYS A 85 1.58 0.84 14.96
N ALA A 86 2.40 -0.03 15.54
CA ALA A 86 3.54 0.36 16.36
C ALA A 86 4.66 0.99 15.52
N THR A 87 4.84 0.55 14.28
CA THR A 87 5.92 1.03 13.39
C THR A 87 5.40 1.51 12.03
N GLY A 88 6.18 2.34 11.34
CA GLY A 88 5.86 2.76 9.97
C GLY A 88 5.88 1.58 8.99
N THR A 89 6.79 0.62 9.19
CA THR A 89 6.82 -0.65 8.47
C THR A 89 5.52 -1.43 8.62
N GLU A 90 4.97 -1.53 9.82
CA GLU A 90 3.68 -2.20 10.05
C GLU A 90 2.50 -1.46 9.43
N MET A 91 2.51 -0.11 9.43
CA MET A 91 1.51 0.68 8.71
C MET A 91 1.54 0.35 7.22
N TRP A 92 2.74 0.31 6.63
CA TRP A 92 2.92 -0.01 5.22
C TRP A 92 2.46 -1.45 4.89
N LYS A 93 2.92 -2.44 5.65
CA LYS A 93 2.51 -3.85 5.48
C LYS A 93 1.00 -4.05 5.61
N TYR A 94 0.35 -3.32 6.52
CA TYR A 94 -1.11 -3.36 6.65
C TYR A 94 -1.80 -2.86 5.38
N LEU A 95 -1.34 -1.75 4.80
CA LEU A 95 -1.90 -1.23 3.54
C LEU A 95 -1.68 -2.22 2.39
N GLU A 96 -0.48 -2.79 2.26
CA GLU A 96 -0.19 -3.81 1.25
C GLU A 96 -1.13 -5.01 1.38
N GLY A 97 -1.21 -5.62 2.56
CA GLY A 97 -2.07 -6.80 2.77
C GLY A 97 -3.56 -6.50 2.54
N PHE A 98 -4.04 -5.34 2.99
CA PHE A 98 -5.45 -4.98 2.86
C PHE A 98 -5.87 -4.74 1.41
N TYR A 99 -5.05 -4.03 0.62
CA TYR A 99 -5.40 -3.69 -0.75
C TYR A 99 -5.01 -4.75 -1.77
N GLU A 100 -3.91 -5.47 -1.57
CA GLU A 100 -3.56 -6.60 -2.44
C GLU A 100 -4.57 -7.75 -2.29
N GLY A 101 -5.04 -8.04 -1.07
CA GLY A 101 -6.10 -9.00 -0.84
C GLY A 101 -7.38 -8.66 -1.62
N LYS A 102 -7.77 -7.38 -1.63
CA LYS A 102 -8.93 -6.90 -2.41
C LYS A 102 -8.72 -7.03 -3.91
N THR A 103 -7.56 -6.62 -4.42
CA THR A 103 -7.23 -6.75 -5.85
C THR A 103 -7.27 -8.21 -6.29
N ASN A 104 -6.75 -9.12 -5.49
CA ASN A 104 -6.73 -10.55 -5.78
C ASN A 104 -8.14 -11.15 -5.78
N ALA A 105 -8.97 -10.80 -4.79
CA ALA A 105 -10.35 -11.27 -4.72
C ALA A 105 -11.18 -10.80 -5.93
N ALA A 106 -11.10 -9.51 -6.29
CA ALA A 106 -11.80 -8.97 -7.45
C ALA A 106 -11.36 -9.64 -8.75
N THR A 107 -10.05 -9.88 -8.91
CA THR A 107 -9.49 -10.56 -10.09
C THR A 107 -10.01 -11.99 -10.20
N ARG A 108 -10.05 -12.73 -9.08
CA ARG A 108 -10.58 -14.10 -9.05
C ARG A 108 -12.06 -14.15 -9.44
N THR A 109 -12.89 -13.30 -8.83
CA THR A 109 -14.32 -13.22 -9.16
C THR A 109 -14.55 -12.92 -10.64
N ASN A 110 -13.79 -11.98 -11.21
CA ASN A 110 -13.90 -11.65 -12.64
C ASN A 110 -13.54 -12.85 -13.53
N GLN A 111 -12.50 -13.61 -13.18
CA GLN A 111 -12.13 -14.82 -13.92
C GLN A 111 -13.22 -15.89 -13.85
N GLU A 112 -13.81 -16.13 -12.67
CA GLU A 112 -14.91 -17.07 -12.46
C GLU A 112 -16.14 -16.71 -13.33
N ILE A 113 -16.52 -15.43 -13.37
CA ILE A 113 -17.63 -14.94 -14.22
C ILE A 113 -17.33 -15.18 -15.71
N ILE A 114 -16.12 -14.86 -16.17
CA ILE A 114 -15.73 -15.08 -17.57
C ILE A 114 -15.77 -16.58 -17.92
N LEU A 115 -15.28 -17.45 -17.04
CA LEU A 115 -15.33 -18.89 -17.20
C LEU A 115 -16.77 -19.41 -17.26
N TYR A 116 -17.63 -18.96 -16.35
CA TYR A 116 -19.05 -19.32 -16.32
C TYR A 116 -19.77 -18.94 -17.61
N ASN A 117 -19.56 -17.71 -18.09
CA ASN A 117 -20.14 -17.24 -19.34
C ASN A 117 -19.67 -18.05 -20.55
N LYS A 118 -18.38 -18.41 -20.61
CA LYS A 118 -17.82 -19.29 -21.65
C LYS A 118 -18.46 -20.68 -21.62
N LEU A 119 -18.61 -21.29 -20.45
CA LEU A 119 -19.24 -22.61 -20.31
C LEU A 119 -20.70 -22.60 -20.75
N ASN A 120 -21.46 -21.56 -20.39
CA ASN A 120 -22.85 -21.43 -20.83
C ASN A 120 -22.97 -21.19 -22.34
N ALA A 121 -22.08 -20.38 -22.92
CA ALA A 121 -22.04 -20.19 -24.37
C ALA A 121 -21.73 -21.49 -25.13
N MET A 122 -20.92 -22.39 -24.56
CA MET A 122 -20.65 -23.72 -25.13
C MET A 122 -21.85 -24.66 -25.02
N LYS A 123 -22.62 -24.58 -23.92
CA LYS A 123 -23.85 -25.38 -23.73
C LYS A 123 -24.99 -24.97 -24.65
N CYS A 124 -25.05 -23.71 -25.08
CA CYS A 124 -26.12 -23.19 -25.94
C CYS A 124 -25.86 -23.34 -27.46
N LYS A 125 -24.80 -24.03 -27.90
CA LYS A 125 -24.63 -24.35 -29.33
C LYS A 125 -25.62 -25.46 -29.71
N PRO A 126 -26.56 -25.22 -30.65
CA PRO A 126 -27.39 -26.28 -31.19
C PRO A 126 -26.51 -27.25 -31.97
N THR A 127 -26.65 -28.54 -31.70
CA THR A 127 -26.20 -29.64 -32.58
C THR A 127 -26.91 -29.60 -33.92
#